data_AF-A0AAE0SX48-F1
#
_entry.id   AF-A0AAE0SX48-F1
#
_cell.length_a   1.000
_cell.length_b   1.000
_cell.length_c   1.000
_cell.angle_alpha   90.00
_cell.angle_beta   90.00
_cell.angle_gamma   90.00
#
_symmetry.space_group_name_H-M   'P 1'
#
loop_
_entity.id
_entity.type
_entity.pdbx_description
1 polymer ?
#
loop_
_entity_poly.entity_id
_entity_poly.type
_entity_poly.pdbx_seq_one_letter_code
_entity_poly.pdbx_strand_id
1 'polypeptide(L)'
;MRWLSTLLMIFQETTMTDKVGTVFVSILSAMLMRETVGHGAIIDPPARNYMGMAGFPVQKNYDYTSLYCGGFYNQQTQEGKCGICGDPWQGPREHEAGGQFATDIIGRCYSADSKNITVQILITAWHKGYFIFKMCPHNNPKTNASQHCFDQYPLQLVDGGYKYDITNNDAHTHNILLNLPQGLTCTQCILQWTYIAGNNWGCDGENCGLGLGSQENFVNCADIAILSDCTNVTIANMRPPVTSQILDTNSPSYADGSSCHAIGEWTGDPDINEWCVNNCLASTPFCPADICVCGSADNPSGV
;
A
#
# COMPACT_ATOMS: atom_id res chain seq x y z
N MET A 1 -8.46 74.20 -41.31
CA MET A 1 -8.25 72.97 -42.10
C MET A 1 -8.20 71.81 -41.10
N ARG A 2 -9.31 71.08 -40.95
CA ARG A 2 -9.49 69.67 -41.39
C ARG A 2 -8.65 68.64 -40.60
N TRP A 3 -9.36 67.89 -39.74
CA TRP A 3 -9.27 66.45 -39.40
C TRP A 3 -7.92 65.78 -39.08
N LEU A 4 -7.79 65.22 -37.87
CA LEU A 4 -7.53 63.79 -37.55
C LEU A 4 -7.16 63.71 -36.04
N SER A 5 -8.09 63.34 -35.17
CA SER A 5 -8.43 61.97 -34.77
C SER A 5 -7.65 61.51 -33.53
N THR A 6 -8.33 61.69 -32.42
CA THR A 6 -8.21 61.03 -31.11
C THR A 6 -8.12 59.51 -31.27
N LEU A 7 -6.93 58.91 -31.33
CA LEU A 7 -6.77 57.46 -31.18
C LEU A 7 -5.31 57.05 -30.92
N LEU A 8 -4.78 57.30 -29.72
CA LEU A 8 -3.55 56.62 -29.23
C LEU A 8 -3.31 56.92 -27.74
N MET A 9 -4.34 56.73 -26.90
CA MET A 9 -4.20 56.61 -25.44
C MET A 9 -4.96 55.35 -24.96
N ILE A 10 -4.79 54.23 -25.68
CA ILE A 10 -5.27 52.91 -25.25
C ILE A 10 -4.18 51.89 -25.60
N PHE A 11 -2.96 52.07 -25.07
CA PHE A 11 -1.90 51.05 -25.18
C PHE A 11 -0.92 51.09 -24.00
N GLN A 12 -1.36 51.54 -22.83
CA GLN A 12 -0.53 51.51 -21.61
C GLN A 12 -1.16 50.83 -20.39
N GLU A 13 -2.44 50.44 -20.42
CA GLU A 13 -3.08 49.78 -19.27
C GLU A 13 -3.23 48.26 -19.39
N THR A 14 -3.06 47.66 -20.56
CA THR A 14 -3.24 46.21 -20.75
C THR A 14 -2.06 45.35 -20.26
N THR A 15 -0.91 45.96 -19.92
CA THR A 15 0.29 45.16 -19.57
C THR A 15 0.38 44.76 -18.10
N MET A 16 -0.39 45.36 -17.19
CA MET A 16 -0.34 45.00 -15.75
C MET A 16 -1.29 43.86 -15.38
N THR A 17 -2.51 43.83 -15.91
CA THR A 17 -3.47 42.73 -15.67
C THR A 17 -2.96 41.39 -16.22
N ASP A 18 -2.31 41.41 -17.38
CA ASP A 18 -1.75 40.20 -17.99
C ASP A 18 -0.56 39.65 -17.19
N LYS A 19 0.30 40.53 -16.66
CA LYS A 19 1.45 40.11 -15.83
C LYS A 19 1.02 39.58 -14.46
N VAL A 20 0.03 40.21 -13.82
CA VAL A 20 -0.51 39.74 -12.53
C VAL A 20 -1.27 38.44 -12.70
N GLY A 21 -2.08 38.31 -13.76
CA GLY A 21 -2.77 37.05 -14.11
C GLY A 21 -1.79 35.91 -14.38
N THR A 22 -0.71 36.17 -15.13
CA THR A 22 0.33 35.17 -15.41
C THR A 22 1.05 34.73 -14.13
N VAL A 23 1.37 35.66 -13.23
CA VAL A 23 2.02 35.34 -11.95
C VAL A 23 1.08 34.53 -11.04
N PHE A 24 -0.21 34.88 -10.97
CA PHE A 24 -1.19 34.12 -10.18
C PHE A 24 -1.41 32.71 -10.73
N VAL A 25 -1.52 32.53 -12.05
CA VAL A 25 -1.61 31.20 -12.70
C VAL A 25 -0.33 30.40 -12.47
N SER A 26 0.84 31.02 -12.51
CA SER A 26 2.12 30.36 -12.25
C SER A 26 2.24 29.88 -10.80
N ILE A 27 1.79 30.69 -9.84
CA ILE A 27 1.78 30.33 -8.41
C ILE A 27 0.74 29.24 -8.13
N LEU A 28 -0.46 29.33 -8.71
CA LEU A 28 -1.48 28.28 -8.59
C LEU A 28 -1.02 26.95 -9.22
N SER A 29 -0.35 27.01 -10.38
CA SER A 29 0.24 25.85 -11.04
C SER A 29 1.41 25.24 -10.24
N ALA A 30 2.20 26.06 -9.54
CA ALA A 30 3.24 25.58 -8.63
C ALA A 30 2.67 25.00 -7.33
N MET A 31 1.53 25.50 -6.85
CA MET A 31 0.80 24.92 -5.71
C MET A 31 0.06 23.62 -6.05
N LEU A 32 -0.15 23.34 -7.34
CA LEU A 32 -0.71 22.08 -7.86
C LEU A 32 0.36 20.99 -8.10
N MET A 33 1.65 21.30 -7.94
CA MET A 33 2.73 20.29 -7.90
C MET A 33 2.75 19.61 -6.53
N ARG A 34 1.67 18.90 -6.17
CA ARG A 34 1.83 17.76 -5.27
C ARG A 34 2.62 16.75 -6.09
N GLU A 35 3.89 16.56 -5.76
CA GLU A 35 4.63 15.39 -6.23
C GLU A 35 3.93 14.15 -5.66
N THR A 36 2.91 13.65 -6.37
CA THR A 36 2.37 12.31 -6.11
C THR A 36 3.36 11.33 -6.72
N VAL A 37 4.51 11.20 -6.07
CA VAL A 37 5.58 10.24 -6.40
C VAL A 37 5.21 8.93 -5.70
N GLY A 38 4.01 8.43 -6.01
CA GLY A 38 3.52 7.13 -5.56
C GLY A 38 3.91 6.05 -6.56
N HIS A 39 4.56 4.98 -6.10
CA HIS A 39 5.19 3.96 -6.96
C HIS A 39 4.71 2.55 -6.67
N GLY A 40 4.08 2.33 -5.52
CA GLY A 40 3.26 1.17 -5.27
C GLY A 40 3.14 0.76 -3.82
N ALA A 41 2.22 -0.17 -3.56
CA ALA A 41 2.02 -0.73 -2.22
C ALA A 41 1.50 -2.17 -2.27
N ILE A 42 1.76 -2.94 -1.20
CA ILE A 42 1.00 -4.17 -0.96
C ILE A 42 -0.41 -3.78 -0.52
N ILE A 43 -1.39 -4.11 -1.34
CA ILE A 43 -2.80 -3.85 -1.04
C ILE A 43 -3.50 -5.07 -0.43
N ASP A 44 -2.97 -6.27 -0.68
CA ASP A 44 -3.44 -7.52 -0.08
C ASP A 44 -2.28 -8.54 0.03
N PRO A 45 -1.97 -9.11 1.21
CA PRO A 45 -2.44 -8.68 2.52
C PRO A 45 -2.13 -7.18 2.74
N PRO A 46 -3.02 -6.40 3.37
CA PRO A 46 -2.83 -4.96 3.45
C PRO A 46 -1.57 -4.63 4.26
N ALA A 47 -0.61 -3.94 3.64
CA ALA A 47 0.58 -3.46 4.36
C ALA A 47 0.24 -2.32 5.32
N ARG A 48 1.10 -2.10 6.32
CA ARG A 48 0.95 -1.07 7.38
C ARG A 48 0.59 0.32 6.82
N ASN A 49 1.25 0.71 5.74
CA ASN A 49 0.98 1.94 4.99
C ASN A 49 -0.42 1.97 4.36
N TYR A 50 -1.00 0.83 4.02
CA TYR A 50 -2.30 0.76 3.33
C TYR A 50 -3.47 0.41 4.27
N MET A 51 -3.23 -0.11 5.47
CA MET A 51 -4.28 -0.62 6.37
C MET A 51 -5.44 0.38 6.59
N GLY A 52 -5.14 1.65 6.86
CA GLY A 52 -6.18 2.67 7.06
C GLY A 52 -7.01 2.96 5.80
N MET A 53 -6.38 2.89 4.62
CA MET A 53 -7.08 3.01 3.34
C MET A 53 -7.93 1.77 3.05
N ALA A 54 -7.47 0.60 3.49
CA ALA A 54 -8.23 -0.64 3.51
C ALA A 54 -9.28 -0.69 4.64
N GLY A 55 -9.60 0.42 5.31
CA GLY A 55 -10.69 0.52 6.29
C GLY A 55 -10.37 0.04 7.71
N PHE A 56 -9.20 -0.52 7.98
CA PHE A 56 -8.80 -0.91 9.34
C PHE A 56 -8.78 0.29 10.29
N PRO A 57 -8.90 0.10 11.62
CA PRO A 57 -8.88 1.18 12.61
C PRO A 57 -7.45 1.73 12.82
N VAL A 58 -6.79 2.08 11.73
CA VAL A 58 -5.46 2.69 11.62
C VAL A 58 -5.65 4.03 10.93
N GLN A 59 -4.86 5.03 11.29
CA GLN A 59 -4.88 6.31 10.60
C GLN A 59 -4.65 6.11 9.09
N LYS A 60 -5.45 6.78 8.26
CA LYS A 60 -5.26 6.77 6.80
C LYS A 60 -3.91 7.42 6.46
N ASN A 61 -3.06 6.66 5.77
CA ASN A 61 -1.89 7.21 5.09
C ASN A 61 -2.30 7.50 3.63
N TYR A 62 -2.42 8.78 3.26
CA TYR A 62 -2.76 9.15 1.89
C TYR A 62 -1.57 9.02 0.92
N ASP A 63 -0.35 8.88 1.45
CA ASP A 63 0.88 8.69 0.70
C ASP A 63 1.38 7.23 0.79
N TYR A 64 0.42 6.30 0.89
CA TYR A 64 0.70 4.89 1.13
C TYR A 64 1.55 4.23 0.03
N THR A 65 1.64 4.81 -1.17
CA THR A 65 2.45 4.28 -2.27
C THR A 65 3.89 4.82 -2.32
N SER A 66 4.31 5.58 -1.30
CA SER A 66 5.53 6.39 -1.32
C SER A 66 6.59 5.95 -0.28
N LEU A 67 6.62 4.67 0.08
CA LEU A 67 7.62 4.13 1.01
C LEU A 67 8.94 3.78 0.30
N TYR A 68 9.60 4.83 -0.17
CA TYR A 68 10.76 4.78 -1.07
C TYR A 68 12.10 5.08 -0.39
N CYS A 69 12.25 4.74 0.89
CA CYS A 69 13.46 4.96 1.66
C CYS A 69 13.86 6.45 1.78
N GLY A 70 12.89 7.37 1.63
CA GLY A 70 13.11 8.82 1.59
C GLY A 70 13.62 9.37 0.25
N GLY A 71 13.74 8.51 -0.76
CA GLY A 71 13.97 8.83 -2.16
C GLY A 71 15.35 8.36 -2.58
N PHE A 72 15.55 8.10 -3.88
CA PHE A 72 16.81 7.60 -4.41
C PHE A 72 18.04 8.34 -3.85
N TYR A 73 18.11 9.66 -4.01
CA TYR A 73 19.26 10.45 -3.57
C TYR A 73 19.46 10.37 -2.05
N ASN A 74 18.37 10.45 -1.28
CA ASN A 74 18.44 10.33 0.18
C ASN A 74 19.05 8.99 0.58
N GLN A 75 18.51 7.89 0.04
CA GLN A 75 18.99 6.54 0.33
C GLN A 75 20.48 6.38 0.00
N GLN A 76 20.95 6.94 -1.11
CA GLN A 76 22.37 6.87 -1.48
C GLN A 76 23.27 7.66 -0.52
N THR A 77 22.83 8.82 -0.02
CA THR A 77 23.58 9.54 1.03
C THR A 77 23.67 8.76 2.34
N GLN A 78 22.78 7.79 2.55
CA GLN A 78 22.77 6.87 3.69
C GLN A 78 23.44 5.53 3.36
N GLU A 79 24.34 5.48 2.37
CA GLU A 79 25.07 4.27 1.95
C GLU A 79 24.12 3.15 1.49
N GLY A 80 23.01 3.51 0.84
CA GLY A 80 22.00 2.55 0.37
C GLY A 80 21.07 2.04 1.46
N LYS A 81 21.21 2.48 2.72
CA LYS A 81 20.39 2.01 3.84
C LYS A 81 18.96 2.51 3.72
N CYS A 82 18.02 1.67 4.15
CA CYS A 82 16.59 1.92 4.15
C CYS A 82 15.98 1.40 5.46
N GLY A 83 14.84 1.96 5.88
CA GLY A 83 14.03 1.35 6.94
C GLY A 83 13.56 -0.04 6.54
N ILE A 84 13.35 -0.88 7.55
CA ILE A 84 12.89 -2.26 7.35
C ILE A 84 11.54 -2.26 6.65
N CYS A 85 10.72 -1.24 6.89
CA CYS A 85 9.41 -1.06 6.28
C CYS A 85 9.35 0.19 5.39
N GLY A 86 10.47 0.62 4.79
CA GLY A 86 10.50 1.62 3.72
C GLY A 86 10.63 3.08 4.13
N ASP A 87 10.66 3.36 5.44
CA ASP A 87 10.93 4.70 5.96
C ASP A 87 12.37 5.17 5.66
N PRO A 88 12.63 6.50 5.60
CA PRO A 88 13.99 7.05 5.44
C PRO A 88 14.93 6.60 6.56
N TRP A 89 16.17 6.21 6.22
CA TRP A 89 17.09 5.59 7.18
C TRP A 89 17.35 6.43 8.46
N GLN A 90 17.49 7.73 8.29
CA GLN A 90 17.78 8.70 9.34
C GLN A 90 16.53 9.36 9.94
N GLY A 91 15.34 9.00 9.44
CA GLY A 91 14.07 9.62 9.81
C GLY A 91 13.28 8.82 10.85
N PRO A 92 12.10 9.34 11.25
CA PRO A 92 11.12 8.58 12.02
C PRO A 92 10.74 7.28 11.31
N ARG A 93 10.56 6.20 12.09
CA ARG A 93 10.19 4.87 11.58
C ARG A 93 8.71 4.61 11.78
N GLU A 94 7.89 5.35 11.04
CA GLU A 94 6.43 5.34 11.20
C GLU A 94 5.78 3.98 10.90
N HIS A 95 6.45 3.14 10.10
CA HIS A 95 5.97 1.82 9.69
C HIS A 95 6.68 0.67 10.40
N GLU A 96 7.56 0.96 11.36
CA GLU A 96 8.19 -0.02 12.25
C GLU A 96 7.55 0.03 13.65
N ALA A 97 7.82 -0.95 14.51
CA ALA A 97 7.16 -1.07 15.81
C ALA A 97 7.33 0.20 16.66
N GLY A 98 6.21 0.70 17.19
CA GLY A 98 6.15 1.98 17.90
C GLY A 98 5.87 3.19 17.01
N GLY A 99 5.94 3.04 15.68
CA GLY A 99 5.49 4.03 14.70
C GLY A 99 3.96 4.04 14.54
N GLN A 100 3.42 5.13 13.99
CA GLN A 100 1.97 5.35 13.94
C GLN A 100 1.19 4.33 13.08
N PHE A 101 1.86 3.65 12.14
CA PHE A 101 1.24 2.67 11.24
C PHE A 101 1.53 1.21 11.63
N ALA A 102 2.39 0.96 12.61
CA ALA A 102 2.63 -0.38 13.17
C ALA A 102 1.70 -0.62 14.38
N THR A 103 0.46 -1.00 14.10
CA THR A 103 -0.65 -1.00 15.09
C THR A 103 -0.94 -2.36 15.73
N ASP A 104 -0.08 -3.37 15.54
CA ASP A 104 -0.27 -4.77 15.97
C ASP A 104 -1.48 -5.51 15.36
N ILE A 105 -2.15 -4.88 14.41
CA ILE A 105 -3.30 -5.47 13.73
C ILE A 105 -2.81 -6.45 12.67
N ILE A 106 -3.35 -7.67 12.70
CA ILE A 106 -3.11 -8.68 11.67
C ILE A 106 -4.06 -8.42 10.49
N GLY A 107 -3.49 -8.13 9.31
CA GLY A 107 -4.25 -7.84 8.10
C GLY A 107 -4.87 -9.08 7.44
N ARG A 108 -4.20 -10.24 7.56
CA ARG A 108 -4.67 -11.55 7.05
C ARG A 108 -4.16 -12.71 7.90
N CYS A 109 -4.93 -13.78 7.95
CA CYS A 109 -4.48 -15.10 8.41
C CYS A 109 -4.57 -16.13 7.30
N TYR A 110 -3.50 -16.91 7.17
CA TYR A 110 -3.41 -18.06 6.29
C TYR A 110 -3.32 -19.35 7.12
N SER A 111 -3.87 -20.45 6.60
CA SER A 111 -3.72 -21.75 7.24
C SER A 111 -2.27 -22.22 7.20
N ALA A 112 -1.81 -22.88 8.26
CA ALA A 112 -0.52 -23.56 8.29
C ALA A 112 -0.39 -24.68 7.23
N ASP A 113 -1.52 -25.17 6.72
CA ASP A 113 -1.57 -26.16 5.62
C ASP A 113 -1.48 -25.51 4.23
N SER A 114 -1.55 -24.17 4.14
CA SER A 114 -1.42 -23.45 2.88
C SER A 114 -0.01 -23.63 2.30
N LYS A 115 0.06 -24.05 1.04
CA LYS A 115 1.34 -24.18 0.31
C LYS A 115 1.82 -22.85 -0.26
N ASN A 116 0.87 -21.97 -0.60
CA ASN A 116 1.14 -20.69 -1.19
C ASN A 116 0.16 -19.63 -0.68
N ILE A 117 0.53 -18.38 -0.90
CA ILE A 117 -0.30 -17.19 -0.70
C ILE A 117 -0.27 -16.35 -1.95
N THR A 118 -1.36 -15.64 -2.22
CA THR A 118 -1.40 -14.58 -3.23
C THR A 118 -1.12 -13.25 -2.56
N VAL A 119 -0.23 -12.46 -3.15
CA VAL A 119 0.07 -11.09 -2.75
C VAL A 119 -0.28 -10.18 -3.92
N GLN A 120 -1.08 -9.14 -3.65
CA GLN A 120 -1.52 -8.14 -4.60
C GLN A 120 -0.73 -6.84 -4.39
N ILE A 121 0.01 -6.45 -5.42
CA ILE A 121 0.81 -5.23 -5.43
C ILE A 121 0.18 -4.23 -6.40
N LEU A 122 -0.29 -3.10 -5.87
CA LEU A 122 -0.70 -1.97 -6.70
C LEU A 122 0.53 -1.18 -7.12
N ILE A 123 0.74 -1.02 -8.43
CA ILE A 123 1.73 -0.10 -8.99
C ILE A 123 1.00 1.08 -9.63
N THR A 124 1.32 2.28 -9.20
CA THR A 124 0.76 3.54 -9.73
C THR A 124 1.68 4.22 -10.73
N ALA A 125 2.99 3.96 -10.65
CA ALA A 125 4.00 4.43 -11.58
C ALA A 125 5.03 3.32 -11.83
N TRP A 126 5.24 2.97 -13.11
CA TRP A 126 6.15 1.88 -13.48
C TRP A 126 7.57 2.39 -13.73
N HIS A 127 8.57 1.74 -13.10
CA HIS A 127 9.98 2.13 -13.16
C HIS A 127 10.92 0.98 -13.55
N LYS A 128 10.43 -0.04 -14.26
CA LYS A 128 11.17 -1.28 -14.60
C LYS A 128 11.67 -2.00 -13.34
N GLY A 129 12.46 -3.05 -13.51
CA GLY A 129 13.06 -3.77 -12.38
C GLY A 129 12.17 -4.91 -11.92
N TYR A 130 12.18 -5.19 -10.63
CA TYR A 130 11.59 -6.42 -10.10
C TYR A 130 11.21 -6.32 -8.63
N PHE A 131 10.29 -7.20 -8.22
CA PHE A 131 9.93 -7.39 -6.83
C PHE A 131 10.66 -8.57 -6.22
N ILE A 132 10.97 -8.46 -4.93
CA ILE A 132 11.39 -9.57 -4.07
C ILE A 132 10.53 -9.59 -2.82
N PHE A 133 10.38 -10.79 -2.25
CA PHE A 133 9.53 -11.02 -1.10
C PHE A 133 10.30 -11.79 -0.04
N LYS A 134 10.14 -11.37 1.22
CA LYS A 134 10.74 -12.03 2.38
C LYS A 134 9.71 -12.09 3.50
N MET A 135 9.89 -13.02 4.41
CA MET A 135 9.05 -13.17 5.60
C MET A 135 9.90 -13.12 6.86
N CYS A 136 9.35 -12.62 7.95
CA CYS A 136 9.92 -12.78 9.28
C CYS A 136 8.86 -13.34 10.24
N PRO A 137 9.00 -14.56 10.80
CA PRO A 137 8.10 -15.10 11.82
C PRO A 137 8.38 -14.46 13.20
N HIS A 138 8.04 -13.17 13.32
CA HIS A 138 8.50 -12.29 14.39
C HIS A 138 7.79 -12.49 15.74
N ASN A 139 6.48 -12.76 15.72
CA ASN A 139 5.64 -13.06 16.90
C ASN A 139 5.65 -12.01 18.02
N ASN A 140 6.09 -10.77 17.75
CA ASN A 140 6.12 -9.70 18.74
C ASN A 140 5.94 -8.32 18.10
N PRO A 141 4.70 -7.87 17.87
CA PRO A 141 4.45 -6.65 17.11
C PRO A 141 4.91 -5.37 17.83
N LYS A 142 5.20 -5.44 19.14
CA LYS A 142 5.74 -4.33 19.95
C LYS A 142 7.24 -4.08 19.79
N THR A 143 7.94 -4.92 19.03
CA THR A 143 9.39 -4.79 18.81
C THR A 143 9.71 -4.80 17.33
N ASN A 144 10.82 -4.16 16.95
CA ASN A 144 11.27 -4.20 15.56
C ASN A 144 11.80 -5.59 15.21
N ALA A 145 11.35 -6.13 14.08
CA ALA A 145 12.05 -7.22 13.43
C ALA A 145 13.43 -6.75 12.98
N SER A 146 14.35 -7.68 12.76
CA SER A 146 15.66 -7.38 12.17
C SER A 146 15.67 -7.74 10.70
N GLN A 147 16.47 -7.05 9.89
CA GLN A 147 16.68 -7.44 8.49
C GLN A 147 17.19 -8.89 8.38
N HIS A 148 18.00 -9.33 9.35
CA HIS A 148 18.49 -10.71 9.43
C HIS A 148 17.35 -11.74 9.49
N CYS A 149 16.26 -11.46 10.19
CA CYS A 149 15.10 -12.35 10.23
C CYS A 149 14.50 -12.55 8.83
N PHE A 150 14.31 -11.46 8.07
CA PHE A 150 13.79 -11.53 6.71
C PHE A 150 14.73 -12.29 5.78
N ASP A 151 16.04 -12.08 5.92
CA ASP A 151 17.05 -12.72 5.08
C ASP A 151 17.12 -14.24 5.27
N GLN A 152 16.57 -14.77 6.37
CA GLN A 152 16.44 -16.21 6.60
C GLN A 152 15.25 -16.85 5.88
N TYR A 153 14.23 -16.07 5.49
CA TYR A 153 13.02 -16.60 4.84
C TYR A 153 12.67 -15.81 3.56
N PRO A 154 13.51 -15.85 2.52
CA PRO A 154 13.10 -15.38 1.20
C PRO A 154 11.95 -16.24 0.67
N LEU A 155 10.94 -15.61 0.07
CA LEU A 155 9.79 -16.32 -0.49
C LEU A 155 9.98 -16.55 -1.98
N GLN A 156 9.89 -17.81 -2.38
CA GLN A 156 10.02 -18.22 -3.78
C GLN A 156 8.69 -17.99 -4.51
N LEU A 157 8.77 -17.53 -5.75
CA LEU A 157 7.59 -17.50 -6.62
C LEU A 157 7.17 -18.94 -6.96
N VAL A 158 5.87 -19.15 -7.18
CA VAL A 158 5.34 -20.48 -7.55
C VAL A 158 5.88 -20.97 -8.89
N ASP A 159 6.11 -20.07 -9.85
CA ASP A 159 6.70 -20.35 -11.16
C ASP A 159 8.23 -20.51 -11.13
N GLY A 160 8.84 -20.27 -9.98
CA GLY A 160 10.26 -20.46 -9.73
C GLY A 160 11.04 -19.15 -9.58
N GLY A 161 12.25 -19.25 -9.01
CA GLY A 161 13.06 -18.07 -8.69
C GLY A 161 12.48 -17.18 -7.57
N TYR A 162 13.10 -16.02 -7.37
CA TYR A 162 12.81 -15.11 -6.25
C TYR A 162 12.56 -13.66 -6.70
N LYS A 163 12.60 -13.41 -8.01
CA LYS A 163 12.44 -12.08 -8.60
C LYS A 163 11.25 -12.10 -9.53
N TYR A 164 10.27 -11.26 -9.25
CA TYR A 164 9.14 -11.03 -10.13
C TYR A 164 9.43 -9.81 -10.99
N ASP A 165 9.76 -10.02 -12.25
CA ASP A 165 10.05 -8.93 -13.19
C ASP A 165 8.77 -8.20 -13.59
N ILE A 166 8.78 -6.87 -13.50
CA ILE A 166 7.62 -6.06 -13.89
C ILE A 166 7.73 -5.60 -15.35
N THR A 167 6.94 -6.23 -16.21
CA THR A 167 7.00 -6.01 -17.67
C THR A 167 5.93 -5.06 -18.21
N ASN A 168 4.84 -4.84 -17.47
CA ASN A 168 3.76 -3.94 -17.85
C ASN A 168 4.10 -2.49 -17.51
N ASN A 169 3.90 -1.56 -18.43
CA ASN A 169 4.27 -0.15 -18.31
C ASN A 169 3.13 0.78 -17.83
N ASP A 170 1.99 0.20 -17.45
CA ASP A 170 0.80 0.93 -16.98
C ASP A 170 0.56 0.72 -15.48
N ALA A 171 -0.22 1.62 -14.88
CA ALA A 171 -0.72 1.43 -13.52
C ALA A 171 -1.57 0.17 -13.45
N HIS A 172 -1.19 -0.77 -12.59
CA HIS A 172 -1.75 -2.12 -12.58
C HIS A 172 -1.58 -2.79 -11.22
N THR A 173 -2.51 -3.70 -10.90
CA THR A 173 -2.40 -4.59 -9.75
C THR A 173 -1.80 -5.92 -10.19
N HIS A 174 -0.63 -6.25 -9.63
CA HIS A 174 0.04 -7.52 -9.86
C HIS A 174 -0.41 -8.55 -8.83
N ASN A 175 -0.95 -9.68 -9.29
CA ASN A 175 -1.30 -10.83 -8.46
C ASN A 175 -0.17 -11.85 -8.50
N ILE A 176 0.52 -12.03 -7.38
CA ILE A 176 1.77 -12.80 -7.30
C ILE A 176 1.58 -13.96 -6.32
N LEU A 177 1.76 -15.19 -6.79
CA LEU A 177 1.72 -16.37 -5.94
C LEU A 177 3.11 -16.68 -5.37
N LEU A 178 3.19 -16.74 -4.04
CA LEU A 178 4.41 -17.03 -3.29
C LEU A 178 4.27 -18.35 -2.54
N ASN A 179 5.32 -19.18 -2.59
CA ASN A 179 5.40 -20.39 -1.78
C ASN A 179 5.64 -20.02 -0.31
N LEU A 180 4.84 -20.60 0.59
CA LEU A 180 5.09 -20.52 2.02
C LEU A 180 6.17 -21.54 2.42
N PRO A 181 7.12 -21.19 3.30
CA PRO A 181 8.08 -22.16 3.83
C PRO A 181 7.35 -23.28 4.58
N GLN A 182 7.72 -24.53 4.30
CA GLN A 182 7.04 -25.69 4.86
C GLN A 182 7.11 -25.70 6.40
N GLY A 183 5.94 -25.84 7.04
CA GLY A 183 5.84 -25.91 8.51
C GLY A 183 6.04 -24.59 9.23
N LEU A 184 6.15 -23.46 8.51
CA LEU A 184 6.22 -22.14 9.12
C LEU A 184 4.87 -21.81 9.77
N THR A 185 4.92 -21.40 11.04
CA THR A 185 3.76 -20.87 11.76
C THR A 185 4.17 -19.63 12.53
N CYS A 186 3.22 -18.70 12.68
CA CYS A 186 3.43 -17.45 13.38
C CYS A 186 2.09 -16.83 13.76
N THR A 187 2.02 -16.34 15.00
CA THR A 187 0.93 -15.48 15.47
C THR A 187 1.00 -14.08 14.86
N GLN A 188 2.22 -13.66 14.51
CA GLN A 188 2.48 -12.47 13.73
C GLN A 188 3.76 -12.69 12.89
N CYS A 189 3.57 -12.83 11.59
CA CYS A 189 4.62 -12.74 10.59
C CYS A 189 4.61 -11.34 9.98
N ILE A 190 5.79 -10.89 9.55
CA ILE A 190 5.90 -9.71 8.70
C ILE A 190 6.26 -10.18 7.30
N LEU A 191 5.40 -9.89 6.33
CA LEU A 191 5.71 -10.00 4.91
C LEU A 191 6.37 -8.70 4.46
N GLN A 192 7.62 -8.76 4.01
CA GLN A 192 8.36 -7.63 3.44
C GLN A 192 8.35 -7.77 1.92
N TRP A 193 7.74 -6.79 1.26
CA TRP A 193 7.89 -6.59 -0.18
C TRP A 193 8.98 -5.55 -0.41
N THR A 194 9.85 -5.81 -1.37
CA THR A 194 10.80 -4.81 -1.87
C THR A 194 10.71 -4.74 -3.37
N TYR A 195 10.46 -3.55 -3.89
CA TYR A 195 10.55 -3.24 -5.30
C TYR A 195 11.85 -2.49 -5.55
N ILE A 196 12.71 -3.09 -6.36
CA ILE A 196 13.95 -2.50 -6.84
C ILE A 196 13.67 -2.01 -8.26
N ALA A 197 13.63 -0.70 -8.45
CA ALA A 197 13.42 -0.09 -9.75
C ALA A 197 14.56 -0.45 -10.72
N GLY A 198 14.39 -0.16 -12.01
CA GLY A 198 15.36 -0.49 -13.05
C GLY A 198 15.49 0.57 -14.13
N ASN A 199 15.10 1.80 -13.84
CA ASN A 199 15.08 2.92 -14.78
C ASN A 199 16.30 3.84 -14.65
N ASN A 200 17.16 3.69 -13.64
CA ASN A 200 18.40 4.44 -13.54
C ASN A 200 19.50 3.76 -14.35
N TRP A 201 20.35 4.55 -14.99
CA TRP A 201 21.59 4.06 -15.58
C TRP A 201 22.69 4.03 -14.52
N GLY A 202 23.42 2.92 -14.44
CA GLY A 202 24.53 2.77 -13.51
C GLY A 202 25.50 1.68 -13.94
N CYS A 203 26.40 1.29 -13.05
CA CYS A 203 27.42 0.27 -13.31
C CYS A 203 27.53 -0.73 -12.16
N ASP A 204 27.63 -2.01 -12.50
CA ASP A 204 28.03 -3.09 -11.60
C ASP A 204 29.44 -3.55 -11.99
N GLY A 205 30.46 -3.01 -11.30
CA GLY A 205 31.85 -3.16 -11.72
C GLY A 205 32.11 -2.44 -13.05
N GLU A 206 32.61 -3.17 -14.05
CA GLU A 206 32.89 -2.62 -15.39
C GLU A 206 31.66 -2.63 -16.32
N ASN A 207 30.60 -3.36 -15.95
CA ASN A 207 29.40 -3.46 -16.76
C ASN A 207 28.46 -2.30 -16.45
N CYS A 208 28.14 -1.48 -17.45
CA CYS A 208 27.28 -0.32 -17.27
C CYS A 208 26.07 -0.35 -18.19
N GLY A 209 24.92 0.10 -17.68
CA GLY A 209 23.66 -0.04 -18.37
C GLY A 209 22.46 0.42 -17.55
N LEU A 210 21.31 0.38 -18.21
CA LEU A 210 20.02 0.64 -17.57
C LEU A 210 19.69 -0.47 -16.56
N GLY A 211 19.29 -0.10 -15.35
CA GLY A 211 18.95 -1.02 -14.26
C GLY A 211 20.15 -1.58 -13.51
N LEU A 212 21.38 -1.16 -13.84
CA LEU A 212 22.60 -1.55 -13.12
C LEU A 212 22.98 -0.51 -12.07
N GLY A 213 23.81 -0.92 -11.10
CA GLY A 213 24.19 -0.06 -9.98
C GLY A 213 23.01 0.27 -9.07
N SER A 214 23.09 1.40 -8.39
CA SER A 214 22.07 1.81 -7.42
C SER A 214 20.76 2.19 -8.10
N GLN A 215 19.65 1.64 -7.60
CA GLN A 215 18.30 1.92 -8.05
C GLN A 215 17.46 2.45 -6.89
N GLU A 216 16.30 3.02 -7.21
CA GLU A 216 15.32 3.40 -6.18
C GLU A 216 14.64 2.15 -5.63
N ASN A 217 14.44 2.13 -4.32
CA ASN A 217 13.84 1.00 -3.61
C ASN A 217 12.54 1.44 -2.92
N PHE A 218 11.51 0.61 -3.05
CA PHE A 218 10.27 0.73 -2.28
C PHE A 218 10.14 -0.48 -1.37
N VAL A 219 9.83 -0.26 -0.10
CA VAL A 219 9.72 -1.35 0.87
C VAL A 219 8.43 -1.20 1.66
N ASN A 220 7.67 -2.28 1.80
CA ASN A 220 6.46 -2.32 2.63
C ASN A 220 6.51 -3.53 3.56
N CYS A 221 5.78 -3.43 4.66
CA CYS A 221 5.57 -4.52 5.61
C CYS A 221 4.08 -4.77 5.80
N ALA A 222 3.64 -6.01 5.65
CA ALA A 222 2.29 -6.45 6.00
C ALA A 222 2.34 -7.45 7.16
N ASP A 223 1.52 -7.21 8.19
CA ASP A 223 1.39 -8.09 9.34
C ASP A 223 0.35 -9.17 9.04
N ILE A 224 0.78 -10.43 9.02
CA ILE A 224 -0.07 -11.59 8.73
C ILE A 224 0.09 -12.66 9.82
N ALA A 225 -0.82 -13.62 9.88
CA ALA A 225 -0.69 -14.80 10.72
C ALA A 225 -0.68 -16.08 9.88
N ILE A 226 0.04 -17.09 10.34
CA ILE A 226 0.03 -18.45 9.76
C ILE A 226 -0.24 -19.43 10.91
N LEU A 227 -1.46 -19.93 10.97
CA LEU A 227 -1.98 -20.70 12.10
C LEU A 227 -2.69 -21.97 11.63
N SER A 228 -2.78 -22.98 12.50
CA SER A 228 -3.58 -24.17 12.23
C SER A 228 -5.08 -23.87 12.08
N ASP A 229 -5.54 -22.79 12.72
CA ASP A 229 -6.92 -22.33 12.68
C ASP A 229 -6.97 -20.80 12.70
N CYS A 230 -7.51 -20.22 11.64
CA CYS A 230 -7.65 -18.78 11.48
C CYS A 230 -8.96 -18.21 12.03
N THR A 231 -9.90 -19.05 12.49
CA THR A 231 -11.21 -18.59 13.00
C THR A 231 -11.07 -17.72 14.25
N ASN A 232 -10.06 -17.99 15.08
CA ASN A 232 -9.80 -17.26 16.33
C ASN A 232 -8.90 -16.03 16.18
N VAL A 233 -8.49 -15.65 14.95
CA VAL A 233 -7.73 -14.41 14.72
C VAL A 233 -8.61 -13.16 14.87
N THR A 234 -9.91 -13.35 15.09
CA THR A 234 -10.89 -12.28 15.23
C THR A 234 -11.13 -11.86 16.70
N ILE A 235 -11.30 -10.55 16.90
CA ILE A 235 -11.80 -9.80 18.08
C ILE A 235 -10.77 -9.14 19.03
N ALA A 236 -9.64 -9.75 19.40
CA ALA A 236 -8.77 -9.13 20.43
C ALA A 236 -8.03 -7.85 19.98
N ASN A 237 -7.65 -7.77 18.70
CA ASN A 237 -6.85 -6.64 18.17
C ASN A 237 -7.64 -5.68 17.25
N MET A 238 -8.94 -5.91 17.05
CA MET A 238 -9.78 -5.09 16.14
C MET A 238 -10.63 -4.02 16.82
N ARG A 239 -10.64 -3.93 18.16
CA ARG A 239 -11.51 -2.98 18.87
C ARG A 239 -10.68 -1.87 19.54
N PRO A 240 -10.94 -0.58 19.24
CA PRO A 240 -10.72 0.47 20.23
C PRO A 240 -11.50 0.11 21.51
N PRO A 241 -11.16 0.63 22.69
CA PRO A 241 -12.05 0.54 23.84
C PRO A 241 -13.31 1.36 23.55
N VAL A 242 -14.27 0.77 22.84
CA VAL A 242 -15.60 1.33 22.66
C VAL A 242 -16.33 1.05 23.96
N THR A 243 -16.53 2.12 24.72
CA THR A 243 -17.42 2.19 25.88
C THR A 243 -18.71 1.42 25.59
N SER A 244 -19.09 0.55 26.51
CA SER A 244 -20.19 -0.40 26.41
C SER A 244 -21.43 0.15 25.70
N GLN A 245 -21.67 -0.34 24.49
CA GLN A 245 -23.02 -0.51 23.96
C GLN A 245 -23.07 -1.96 23.46
N ILE A 246 -23.79 -2.75 24.26
CA ILE A 246 -24.44 -4.05 24.01
C ILE A 246 -23.95 -4.78 22.74
N LEU A 247 -23.15 -5.84 22.96
CA LEU A 247 -22.94 -6.91 22.00
C LEU A 247 -24.25 -7.70 21.89
N ASP A 248 -24.94 -7.59 20.76
CA ASP A 248 -25.85 -8.66 20.32
C ASP A 248 -25.00 -9.80 19.76
N THR A 249 -25.13 -10.97 20.38
CA THR A 249 -24.36 -12.19 20.12
C THR A 249 -24.80 -12.95 18.86
N ASN A 250 -25.20 -12.25 17.81
CA ASN A 250 -25.59 -12.85 16.54
C ASN A 250 -24.65 -12.38 15.41
N SER A 251 -23.41 -12.85 15.44
CA SER A 251 -22.55 -12.78 14.26
C SER A 251 -22.97 -13.92 13.32
N PRO A 252 -23.54 -13.66 12.14
CA PRO A 252 -23.88 -14.74 11.22
C PRO A 252 -22.59 -15.31 10.65
N SER A 253 -22.43 -16.62 10.72
CA SER A 253 -21.47 -17.33 9.86
C SER A 253 -21.91 -17.12 8.41
N TYR A 254 -21.21 -16.29 7.66
CA TYR A 254 -21.51 -16.09 6.24
C TYR A 254 -21.28 -17.40 5.48
N ALA A 255 -22.37 -17.99 5.00
CA ALA A 255 -22.38 -19.24 4.25
C ALA A 255 -22.10 -19.00 2.77
N ASP A 256 -21.71 -20.09 2.10
CA ASP A 256 -21.54 -20.23 0.65
C ASP A 256 -22.74 -19.62 -0.12
N GLY A 257 -22.50 -18.56 -0.91
CA GLY A 257 -23.54 -17.78 -1.60
C GLY A 257 -23.79 -16.36 -1.09
N SER A 258 -22.95 -15.84 -0.19
CA SER A 258 -22.97 -14.43 0.26
C SER A 258 -22.35 -13.51 -0.80
N SER A 259 -22.98 -12.38 -1.13
CA SER A 259 -22.35 -11.31 -1.92
C SER A 259 -22.16 -10.07 -1.05
N CYS A 260 -21.00 -9.44 -1.18
CA CYS A 260 -20.67 -8.22 -0.47
C CYS A 260 -20.51 -7.08 -1.48
N HIS A 261 -20.90 -5.88 -1.09
CA HIS A 261 -20.80 -4.71 -1.93
C HIS A 261 -20.54 -3.45 -1.11
N ALA A 262 -20.03 -2.44 -1.79
CA ALA A 262 -19.70 -1.15 -1.25
C ALA A 262 -20.96 -0.36 -0.87
N ILE A 263 -20.90 0.35 0.25
CA ILE A 263 -21.95 1.23 0.78
C ILE A 263 -21.38 2.60 1.15
N GLY A 264 -22.27 3.54 1.51
CA GLY A 264 -21.87 4.89 1.89
C GLY A 264 -21.32 5.68 0.71
N GLU A 265 -20.17 6.31 0.90
CA GLU A 265 -19.50 7.14 -0.12
C GLU A 265 -19.01 6.32 -1.33
N TRP A 266 -18.88 5.00 -1.19
CA TRP A 266 -18.33 4.09 -2.18
C TRP A 266 -19.40 3.33 -2.99
N THR A 267 -20.67 3.68 -2.78
CA THR A 267 -21.80 3.01 -3.40
C THR A 267 -21.67 3.04 -4.94
N GLY A 268 -21.60 1.87 -5.56
CA GLY A 268 -21.53 1.70 -7.01
C GLY A 268 -20.11 1.67 -7.59
N ASP A 269 -19.07 1.77 -6.76
CA ASP A 269 -17.68 1.60 -7.20
C ASP A 269 -17.36 0.11 -7.42
N PRO A 270 -17.03 -0.32 -8.66
CA PRO A 270 -16.77 -1.72 -8.96
C PRO A 270 -15.53 -2.27 -8.22
N ASP A 271 -14.51 -1.44 -8.00
CA ASP A 271 -13.27 -1.85 -7.35
C ASP A 271 -13.50 -2.05 -5.86
N ILE A 272 -14.31 -1.19 -5.23
CA ILE A 272 -14.67 -1.34 -3.81
C ILE A 272 -15.67 -2.48 -3.60
N ASN A 273 -16.56 -2.74 -4.57
CA ASN A 273 -17.42 -3.93 -4.51
C ASN A 273 -16.58 -5.22 -4.48
N GLU A 274 -15.62 -5.35 -5.40
CA GLU A 274 -14.70 -6.49 -5.41
C GLU A 274 -13.86 -6.55 -4.12
N TRP A 275 -13.43 -5.40 -3.62
CA TRP A 275 -12.74 -5.32 -2.33
C TRP A 275 -13.61 -5.83 -1.18
N CYS A 276 -14.89 -5.44 -1.10
CA CYS A 276 -15.82 -5.91 -0.08
C CYS A 276 -16.02 -7.43 -0.16
N VAL A 277 -16.16 -8.00 -1.36
CA VAL A 277 -16.22 -9.46 -1.54
C VAL A 277 -14.95 -10.12 -1.00
N ASN A 278 -13.78 -9.63 -1.43
CA ASN A 278 -12.50 -10.24 -1.10
C ASN A 278 -12.11 -10.09 0.38
N ASN A 279 -12.52 -9.00 1.04
CA ASN A 279 -12.15 -8.73 2.44
C ASN A 279 -13.18 -9.26 3.43
N CYS A 280 -14.47 -9.10 3.15
CA CYS A 280 -15.52 -9.56 4.06
C CYS A 280 -15.71 -11.07 4.00
N LEU A 281 -15.47 -11.72 2.85
CA LEU A 281 -15.57 -13.17 2.70
C LEU A 281 -14.22 -13.89 2.82
N ALA A 282 -13.17 -13.18 3.23
CA ALA A 282 -11.86 -13.79 3.50
C ALA A 282 -11.96 -14.82 4.64
N SER A 283 -11.01 -15.75 4.68
CA SER A 283 -10.79 -16.67 5.81
C SER A 283 -10.59 -15.94 7.15
N THR A 284 -10.14 -14.68 7.09
CA THR A 284 -10.16 -13.71 8.20
C THR A 284 -10.90 -12.46 7.75
N PRO A 285 -12.23 -12.41 7.98
CA PRO A 285 -13.07 -11.32 7.50
C PRO A 285 -12.63 -9.97 8.04
N PHE A 286 -12.45 -9.00 7.15
CA PHE A 286 -12.39 -7.59 7.49
C PHE A 286 -13.52 -6.86 6.73
N CYS A 287 -14.61 -6.58 7.43
CA CYS A 287 -15.82 -6.02 6.83
C CYS A 287 -16.26 -4.73 7.55
N PRO A 288 -15.64 -3.59 7.25
CA PRO A 288 -16.00 -2.31 7.86
C PRO A 288 -17.44 -1.93 7.48
N ALA A 289 -18.31 -1.77 8.48
CA ALA A 289 -19.76 -1.57 8.31
C ALA A 289 -20.15 -0.19 7.73
N ASP A 290 -19.20 0.71 7.56
CA ASP A 290 -19.35 2.01 6.89
C ASP A 290 -18.93 1.97 5.41
N ILE A 291 -18.27 0.89 4.97
CA ILE A 291 -17.76 0.72 3.61
C ILE A 291 -18.40 -0.48 2.91
N CYS A 292 -18.67 -1.57 3.63
CA CYS A 292 -19.17 -2.81 3.06
C CYS A 292 -20.43 -3.32 3.76
N VAL A 293 -21.33 -3.91 2.97
CA VAL A 293 -22.42 -4.74 3.45
C VAL A 293 -22.40 -6.08 2.73
N CYS A 294 -22.69 -7.16 3.46
CA CYS A 294 -22.77 -8.51 2.93
C CYS A 294 -24.15 -9.10 3.21
N GLY A 295 -24.75 -9.70 2.18
CA GLY A 295 -26.02 -10.40 2.28
C GLY A 295 -26.00 -11.71 1.50
N SER A 296 -26.87 -12.64 1.85
CA SER A 296 -27.15 -13.82 1.03
C SER A 296 -27.99 -13.43 -0.18
N ALA A 297 -27.89 -14.20 -1.28
CA ALA A 297 -28.62 -13.95 -2.54
C ALA A 297 -30.14 -13.74 -2.39
N ASP A 298 -30.74 -14.21 -1.28
CA ASP A 298 -32.16 -14.09 -0.99
C ASP A 298 -32.55 -12.84 -0.17
N ASN A 299 -31.59 -12.06 0.35
CA ASN A 299 -31.86 -10.80 1.06
C ASN A 299 -30.69 -9.81 0.94
N PRO A 300 -30.59 -9.07 -0.19
CA PRO A 300 -29.47 -8.18 -0.49
C PRO A 300 -29.38 -6.93 0.39
N SER A 301 -30.30 -6.73 1.33
CA SER A 301 -30.42 -5.49 2.12
C SER A 301 -30.11 -5.63 3.61
N GLY A 302 -29.77 -6.83 4.11
CA GLY A 302 -29.24 -7.02 5.46
C GLY A 302 -29.99 -6.26 6.58
N VAL A 303 -31.33 -6.31 6.56
CA VAL A 303 -32.18 -5.95 7.71
C VAL A 303 -32.75 -7.22 8.30
#